data_AF-A0A939XQ59-F1
#
_entry.id   AF-A0A939XQ59-F1
#
_cell.length_a   1.000
_cell.length_b   1.000
_cell.length_c   1.000
_cell.angle_alpha   90.00
_cell.angle_beta   90.00
_cell.angle_gamma   90.00
#
_symmetry.space_group_name_H-M   'P 1'
#
loop_
_entity.id
_entity.type
_entity.pdbx_description
1 polymer ?
#
loop_
_entity_poly.entity_id
_entity_poly.type
_entity_poly.pdbx_seq_one_letter_code
_entity_poly.pdbx_strand_id
1 'polypeptide(L)'
;VTAKSAFGTVANGTMTNGRLNAGSTSATSTQNNASMDESYGNDFYMSLYAKPDKFNVWLKYTQGTANDDNKAKVSVKTFDGTYYQEPVDKEYTNLSGSIVGGQIPACGWTLYSFPFDYDSYEANCAKSEAIFVTFSTNANPGQGSSNDQLFVDDMELVYLGNMTDLRYQGTTIEGWNPATTSYDMEFTAVPDLEDFTATIEGVSAVLTKSMEQNGPNTYRIAISVVSGDLQNAACYVINATVVPVSTPGDVNNDGTIDISDATALINYLLSGNSDGINLAAADLNNDGSVDISDATTLINWLLNGH
;
A
#
# COMPACT_ATOMS: atom_id res chain seq x y z
N VAL A 1 10.83 32.41 2.36
CA VAL A 1 12.05 32.96 1.71
C VAL A 1 11.72 34.14 0.80
N THR A 2 12.67 35.06 0.57
CA THR A 2 12.44 36.29 -0.20
C THR A 2 13.60 36.58 -1.14
N ALA A 3 13.29 36.96 -2.38
CA ALA A 3 14.28 37.37 -3.37
C ALA A 3 14.78 38.79 -3.08
N LYS A 4 16.08 39.01 -3.35
CA LYS A 4 16.70 40.34 -3.24
C LYS A 4 17.51 40.64 -4.49
N SER A 5 17.51 41.90 -4.89
CA SER A 5 18.44 42.38 -5.92
C SER A 5 19.79 42.74 -5.32
N ALA A 6 20.87 42.26 -5.92
CA ALA A 6 22.24 42.62 -5.61
C ALA A 6 23.01 42.87 -6.91
N PHE A 7 23.76 43.97 -6.99
CA PHE A 7 24.59 44.32 -8.16
C PHE A 7 23.84 44.31 -9.51
N GLY A 8 22.54 44.62 -9.53
CA GLY A 8 21.71 44.65 -10.74
C GLY A 8 21.16 43.29 -11.18
N THR A 9 21.40 42.22 -10.42
CA THR A 9 20.87 40.87 -10.65
C THR A 9 19.93 40.47 -9.52
N VAL A 10 18.82 39.80 -9.87
CA VAL A 10 17.90 39.24 -8.87
C VAL A 10 18.50 37.94 -8.33
N ALA A 11 18.71 37.86 -7.02
CA ALA A 11 19.07 36.64 -6.33
C ALA A 11 17.82 35.98 -5.74
N ASN A 12 17.57 34.74 -6.13
CA ASN A 12 16.42 33.98 -5.63
C ASN A 12 16.55 33.77 -4.12
N GLY A 13 15.44 33.91 -3.39
CA GLY A 13 15.38 33.43 -2.02
C GLY A 13 15.27 31.91 -2.03
N THR A 14 16.21 31.21 -1.39
CA THR A 14 16.24 29.75 -1.35
C THR A 14 16.28 29.25 0.09
N MET A 15 15.52 28.20 0.39
CA MET A 15 15.62 27.41 1.62
C MET A 15 15.73 25.93 1.26
N THR A 16 16.49 25.19 2.05
CA THR A 16 16.74 23.77 1.82
C THR A 16 17.06 23.08 3.14
N ASN A 17 16.85 21.77 3.19
CA ASN A 17 17.36 20.93 4.28
C ASN A 17 18.81 20.45 4.04
N GLY A 18 19.46 20.88 2.95
CA GLY A 18 20.88 20.68 2.70
C GLY A 18 21.72 21.94 2.93
N ARG A 19 22.87 22.04 2.25
CA ARG A 19 23.76 23.20 2.29
C ARG A 19 23.55 24.10 1.08
N LEU A 20 23.63 25.41 1.28
CA LEU A 20 23.66 26.39 0.21
C LEU A 20 25.09 26.86 -0.06
N ASN A 21 25.47 26.86 -1.33
CA ASN A 21 26.74 27.38 -1.82
C ASN A 21 26.49 28.52 -2.81
N ALA A 22 27.19 29.65 -2.62
CA ALA A 22 27.14 30.82 -3.49
C ALA A 22 28.52 31.01 -4.17
N GLY A 23 28.94 30.03 -4.97
CA GLY A 23 30.28 29.97 -5.54
C GLY A 23 30.54 30.92 -6.73
N SER A 24 29.52 31.58 -7.28
CA SER A 24 29.66 32.44 -8.45
C SER A 24 28.78 33.69 -8.39
N THR A 25 29.25 34.78 -9.00
CA THR A 25 28.44 35.98 -9.24
C THR A 25 27.49 35.83 -10.44
N SER A 26 27.66 34.79 -11.27
CA SER A 26 26.75 34.50 -12.38
C SER A 26 25.55 33.70 -11.88
N ALA A 27 24.35 34.27 -12.00
CA ALA A 27 23.12 33.65 -11.49
C ALA A 27 22.88 32.23 -12.03
N THR A 28 23.27 31.96 -13.28
CA THR A 28 23.06 30.65 -13.93
C THR A 28 24.17 29.63 -13.67
N SER A 29 25.20 29.97 -12.89
CA SER A 29 26.28 29.04 -12.59
C SER A 29 25.82 27.91 -11.67
N THR A 30 26.18 26.67 -11.99
CA THR A 30 25.95 25.50 -11.12
C THR A 30 26.81 25.49 -9.86
N GLN A 31 27.75 26.43 -9.73
CA GLN A 31 28.47 26.68 -8.47
C GLN A 31 27.59 27.43 -7.45
N ASN A 32 26.46 28.00 -7.89
CA ASN A 32 25.41 28.50 -7.02
C ASN A 32 24.38 27.39 -6.84
N ASN A 33 24.52 26.59 -5.79
CA ASN A 33 23.71 25.39 -5.62
C ASN A 33 23.23 25.18 -4.19
N ALA A 34 22.18 24.38 -4.08
CA ALA A 34 21.82 23.66 -2.89
C ALA A 34 22.30 22.22 -3.05
N SER A 35 22.90 21.62 -2.03
CA SER A 35 23.40 20.24 -2.09
C SER A 35 23.16 19.47 -0.80
N MET A 36 23.15 18.15 -0.89
CA MET A 36 23.09 17.24 0.25
C MET A 36 24.01 16.05 0.02
N ASP A 37 24.66 15.61 1.09
CA ASP A 37 25.53 14.44 1.13
C ASP A 37 25.55 13.90 2.58
N GLU A 38 25.67 12.59 2.75
CA GLU A 38 25.72 11.93 4.07
C GLU A 38 26.80 12.51 5.00
N SER A 39 27.94 12.97 4.44
CA SER A 39 29.04 13.54 5.22
C SER A 39 28.69 14.86 5.89
N TYR A 40 27.57 15.50 5.52
CA TYR A 40 27.13 16.74 6.14
C TYR A 40 26.57 16.53 7.54
N GLY A 41 26.25 15.28 7.90
CA GLY A 41 25.71 14.90 9.20
C GLY A 41 24.27 15.39 9.41
N ASN A 42 23.72 15.08 10.59
CA ASN A 42 22.30 15.27 10.91
C ASN A 42 21.78 16.71 10.77
N ASP A 43 22.66 17.71 10.73
CA ASP A 43 22.25 19.11 10.57
C ASP A 43 21.74 19.41 9.15
N PHE A 44 22.20 18.67 8.14
CA PHE A 44 21.91 18.93 6.72
C PHE A 44 21.68 17.65 5.91
N TYR A 45 21.36 16.55 6.59
CA TYR A 45 21.05 15.25 5.98
C TYR A 45 19.81 14.67 6.67
N MET A 46 18.80 14.33 5.87
CA MET A 46 17.54 13.79 6.37
C MET A 46 17.33 12.38 5.83
N SER A 47 17.49 11.39 6.72
CA SER A 47 17.30 9.98 6.38
C SER A 47 15.83 9.63 6.10
N LEU A 48 15.65 8.64 5.24
CA LEU A 48 14.39 8.00 4.91
C LEU A 48 14.49 6.50 5.08
N TYR A 49 13.41 5.91 5.58
CA TYR A 49 13.31 4.47 5.82
C TYR A 49 12.21 3.80 4.98
N ALA A 50 11.38 4.59 4.30
CA ALA A 50 10.32 4.14 3.41
C ALA A 50 10.10 5.19 2.32
N LYS A 51 9.64 4.78 1.13
CA LYS A 51 9.32 5.72 0.05
C LYS A 51 7.96 6.39 0.34
N PRO A 52 7.90 7.73 0.46
CA PRO A 52 6.63 8.46 0.59
C PRO A 52 5.87 8.46 -0.74
N ASP A 53 4.55 8.41 -0.68
CA ASP A 53 3.68 8.47 -1.86
C ASP A 53 3.49 9.92 -2.32
N LYS A 54 3.40 10.86 -1.37
CA LYS A 54 3.19 12.28 -1.65
C LYS A 54 3.98 13.19 -0.72
N PHE A 55 4.25 14.40 -1.19
CA PHE A 55 4.71 15.52 -0.38
C PHE A 55 3.61 16.60 -0.33
N ASN A 56 3.05 16.79 0.85
CA ASN A 56 2.05 17.82 1.14
C ASN A 56 2.74 19.05 1.71
N VAL A 57 2.34 20.23 1.25
CA VAL A 57 2.87 21.50 1.76
C VAL A 57 1.90 22.65 1.52
N TRP A 58 1.72 23.53 2.50
CA TRP A 58 1.03 24.80 2.30
C TRP A 58 1.99 25.85 1.76
N LEU A 59 1.61 26.44 0.63
CA LEU A 59 2.42 27.47 -0.03
C LEU A 59 1.60 28.72 -0.26
N LYS A 60 2.26 29.87 -0.13
CA LYS A 60 1.80 31.16 -0.65
C LYS A 60 2.95 31.79 -1.42
N TYR A 61 2.69 32.25 -2.64
CA TYR A 61 3.71 32.88 -3.47
C TYR A 61 3.22 34.22 -3.99
N THR A 62 4.00 35.27 -3.73
CA THR A 62 3.75 36.62 -4.21
C THR A 62 4.94 37.12 -5.00
N GLN A 63 4.69 37.79 -6.11
CA GLN A 63 5.73 38.42 -6.92
C GLN A 63 5.83 39.90 -6.60
N GLY A 64 7.05 40.44 -6.55
CA GLY A 64 7.27 41.88 -6.45
C GLY A 64 6.77 42.62 -7.70
N THR A 65 7.03 42.04 -8.87
CA THR A 65 6.52 42.46 -10.19
C THR A 65 5.86 41.25 -10.84
N ALA A 66 4.56 41.37 -11.14
CA ALA A 66 3.79 40.28 -11.73
C ALA A 66 4.35 39.83 -13.08
N ASN A 67 4.53 38.52 -13.25
CA ASN A 67 4.95 37.89 -14.50
C ASN A 67 4.61 36.39 -14.49
N ASP A 68 3.77 35.93 -15.40
CA ASP A 68 3.27 34.54 -15.41
C ASP A 68 4.35 33.48 -15.73
N ASP A 69 5.47 33.87 -16.35
CA ASP A 69 6.61 33.01 -16.62
C ASP A 69 7.47 32.77 -15.36
N ASN A 70 7.36 33.65 -14.35
CA ASN A 70 8.17 33.63 -13.15
C ASN A 70 7.53 32.85 -12.00
N LYS A 71 7.59 31.52 -12.07
CA LYS A 71 7.02 30.65 -11.03
C LYS A 71 8.05 30.36 -9.93
N ALA A 72 7.61 30.29 -8.68
CA ALA A 72 8.44 29.72 -7.61
C ALA A 72 8.66 28.21 -7.87
N LYS A 73 9.66 27.61 -7.24
CA LYS A 73 9.98 26.19 -7.39
C LYS A 73 10.03 25.49 -6.03
N VAL A 74 9.34 24.36 -5.95
CA VAL A 74 9.52 23.31 -4.95
C VAL A 74 10.20 22.15 -5.66
N SER A 75 11.29 21.66 -5.07
CA SER A 75 11.99 20.47 -5.51
C SER A 75 12.10 19.52 -4.34
N VAL A 76 11.78 18.26 -4.57
CA VAL A 76 11.90 17.19 -3.58
C VAL A 76 12.44 15.96 -4.29
N LYS A 77 13.57 15.47 -3.82
CA LYS A 77 14.29 14.32 -4.39
C LYS A 77 14.51 13.27 -3.31
N THR A 78 14.34 12.00 -3.66
CA THR A 78 14.84 10.88 -2.85
C THR A 78 16.04 10.27 -3.55
N PHE A 79 17.05 9.85 -2.79
CA PHE A 79 18.32 9.37 -3.33
C PHE A 79 19.05 8.46 -2.34
N ASP A 80 20.14 7.83 -2.78
CA ASP A 80 20.89 6.83 -2.02
C ASP A 80 21.81 7.42 -0.93
N GLY A 81 21.73 8.73 -0.68
CA GLY A 81 22.53 9.42 0.34
C GLY A 81 23.86 10.01 -0.15
N THR A 82 24.35 9.59 -1.32
CA THR A 82 25.57 10.18 -1.92
C THR A 82 25.31 11.57 -2.50
N TYR A 83 26.35 12.40 -2.61
CA TYR A 83 26.26 13.79 -3.08
C TYR A 83 25.28 14.01 -4.23
N TYR A 84 24.34 14.93 -4.02
CA TYR A 84 23.44 15.47 -5.03
C TYR A 84 23.35 16.99 -4.89
N GLN A 85 23.13 17.70 -5.99
CA GLN A 85 22.91 19.15 -5.98
C GLN A 85 21.89 19.63 -7.00
N GLU A 86 21.31 20.80 -6.71
CA GLU A 86 20.53 21.59 -7.65
C GLU A 86 21.03 23.05 -7.72
N PRO A 87 21.16 23.66 -8.92
CA PRO A 87 20.93 23.06 -10.23
C PRO A 87 21.96 21.96 -10.54
N VAL A 88 21.54 20.97 -11.31
CA VAL A 88 22.38 19.82 -11.67
C VAL A 88 23.59 20.28 -12.48
N ASP A 89 24.77 19.83 -12.09
CA ASP A 89 26.05 20.09 -12.75
C ASP A 89 26.53 18.92 -13.62
N LYS A 90 25.94 17.75 -13.41
CA LYS A 90 26.20 16.52 -14.13
C LYS A 90 24.97 15.62 -14.09
N GLU A 91 25.04 14.51 -14.79
CA GLU A 91 24.07 13.42 -14.66
C GLU A 91 24.25 12.70 -13.31
N TYR A 92 23.13 12.39 -12.67
CA TYR A 92 23.05 11.76 -11.36
C TYR A 92 22.22 10.49 -11.46
N THR A 93 22.86 9.33 -11.24
CA THR A 93 22.21 8.01 -11.21
C THR A 93 21.92 7.55 -9.79
N ASN A 94 22.13 8.39 -8.79
CA ASN A 94 21.87 8.11 -7.38
C ASN A 94 20.46 8.52 -6.93
N LEU A 95 19.66 9.14 -7.81
CA LEU A 95 18.28 9.50 -7.55
C LEU A 95 17.39 8.25 -7.63
N SER A 96 16.52 8.09 -6.63
CA SER A 96 15.50 7.04 -6.60
C SER A 96 14.10 7.55 -6.89
N GLY A 97 13.85 8.85 -6.77
CA GLY A 97 12.53 9.43 -6.99
C GLY A 97 12.52 10.95 -6.91
N SER A 98 11.44 11.54 -7.42
CA SER A 98 11.18 12.98 -7.37
C SER A 98 9.69 13.25 -7.31
N ILE A 99 9.29 14.36 -6.71
CA ILE A 99 7.93 14.85 -6.92
C ILE A 99 7.69 15.20 -8.40
N VAL A 100 6.44 15.05 -8.85
CA VAL A 100 5.95 15.53 -10.16
C VAL A 100 5.40 16.95 -10.03
N GLY A 101 5.85 17.84 -10.90
CA GLY A 101 5.45 19.27 -10.89
C GLY A 101 6.41 20.14 -10.09
N GLY A 102 5.87 21.00 -9.22
CA GLY A 102 6.68 21.85 -8.33
C GLY A 102 6.95 23.27 -8.82
N GLN A 103 6.44 23.69 -9.99
CA GLN A 103 6.41 25.12 -10.36
C GLN A 103 5.12 25.78 -9.87
N ILE A 104 5.24 26.83 -9.07
CA ILE A 104 4.16 27.44 -8.31
C ILE A 104 3.86 28.84 -8.89
N PRO A 105 2.69 29.04 -9.54
CA PRO A 105 2.26 30.38 -9.94
C PRO A 105 1.94 31.24 -8.71
N ALA A 106 1.83 32.56 -8.89
CA ALA A 106 1.43 33.44 -7.80
C ALA A 106 0.08 32.98 -7.21
N CYS A 107 0.03 32.82 -5.89
CA CYS A 107 -1.09 32.21 -5.20
C CYS A 107 -1.24 32.74 -3.76
N GLY A 108 -2.48 32.68 -3.25
CA GLY A 108 -2.73 32.72 -1.81
C GLY A 108 -2.31 31.40 -1.15
N TRP A 109 -2.54 31.28 0.16
CA TRP A 109 -2.32 30.01 0.85
C TRP A 109 -3.09 28.88 0.17
N THR A 110 -2.36 27.91 -0.35
CA THR A 110 -2.87 26.76 -1.09
C THR A 110 -2.11 25.53 -0.65
N LEU A 111 -2.84 24.46 -0.32
CA LEU A 111 -2.26 23.15 -0.09
C LEU A 111 -1.89 22.54 -1.44
N TYR A 112 -0.61 22.24 -1.61
CA TYR A 112 -0.11 21.43 -2.71
C TYR A 112 0.17 20.01 -2.21
N SER A 113 -0.25 19.02 -2.99
CA SER A 113 -0.01 17.60 -2.75
C SER A 113 0.69 17.04 -3.99
N PHE A 114 2.01 16.89 -3.94
CA PHE A 114 2.79 16.41 -5.07
C PHE A 114 3.01 14.89 -4.96
N PRO A 115 2.58 14.09 -5.95
CA PRO A 115 2.92 12.68 -5.98
C PRO A 115 4.41 12.50 -6.30
N PHE A 116 5.02 11.46 -5.74
CA PHE A 116 6.35 11.01 -6.14
C PHE A 116 6.27 10.14 -7.40
N ASP A 117 7.19 10.37 -8.32
CA ASP A 117 7.50 9.53 -9.47
C ASP A 117 8.78 8.76 -9.16
N TYR A 118 8.61 7.46 -8.92
CA TYR A 118 9.69 6.49 -8.74
C TYR A 118 9.97 5.71 -10.02
N ASP A 119 8.95 5.51 -10.86
CA ASP A 119 9.02 4.73 -12.10
C ASP A 119 10.04 5.30 -13.08
N SER A 120 10.08 6.63 -13.23
CA SER A 120 11.06 7.31 -14.09
C SER A 120 12.52 7.15 -13.61
N TYR A 121 12.73 6.66 -12.39
CA TYR A 121 14.04 6.48 -11.76
C TYR A 121 14.41 5.02 -11.54
N GLU A 122 13.58 4.04 -11.92
CA GLU A 122 13.87 2.61 -11.68
C GLU A 122 15.21 2.16 -12.27
N ALA A 123 15.56 2.66 -13.47
CA ALA A 123 16.81 2.31 -14.16
C ALA A 123 18.08 2.72 -13.39
N ASN A 124 17.97 3.65 -12.44
CA ASN A 124 19.08 4.05 -11.58
C ASN A 124 19.45 2.98 -10.56
N CYS A 125 18.52 2.07 -10.22
CA CYS A 125 18.68 1.07 -9.15
C CYS A 125 19.11 1.69 -7.79
N ALA A 126 18.85 2.98 -7.59
CA ALA A 126 19.23 3.71 -6.39
C ALA A 126 18.23 3.45 -5.27
N LYS A 127 18.73 3.44 -4.04
CA LYS A 127 17.88 3.34 -2.84
C LYS A 127 17.30 4.70 -2.47
N SER A 128 16.22 4.69 -1.68
CA SER A 128 15.62 5.90 -1.10
C SER A 128 16.05 6.04 0.36
N GLU A 129 17.29 6.44 0.59
CA GLU A 129 17.90 6.54 1.92
C GLU A 129 17.85 7.96 2.49
N ALA A 130 17.68 8.98 1.64
CA ALA A 130 17.58 10.38 2.05
C ALA A 130 16.58 11.17 1.20
N ILE A 131 16.15 12.32 1.74
CA ILE A 131 15.32 13.32 1.05
C ILE A 131 15.97 14.69 1.04
N PHE A 132 16.02 15.25 -0.15
CA PHE A 132 16.52 16.59 -0.39
C PHE A 132 15.39 17.49 -0.86
N VAL A 133 15.09 18.52 -0.07
CA VAL A 133 14.01 19.48 -0.31
C VAL A 133 14.62 20.85 -0.55
N THR A 134 14.19 21.51 -1.63
CA THR A 134 14.59 22.89 -1.93
C THR A 134 13.37 23.70 -2.36
N PHE A 135 13.20 24.87 -1.73
CA PHE A 135 12.23 25.88 -2.15
C PHE A 135 12.96 27.11 -2.66
N SER A 136 12.55 27.63 -3.81
CA SER A 136 13.11 28.83 -4.41
C SER A 136 12.02 29.79 -4.87
N THR A 137 12.24 31.09 -4.71
CA THR A 137 11.30 32.12 -5.17
C THR A 137 11.18 32.19 -6.69
N ASN A 138 12.08 31.55 -7.45
CA ASN A 138 11.93 31.40 -8.90
C ASN A 138 12.54 30.06 -9.38
N ALA A 139 11.89 29.42 -10.35
CA ALA A 139 12.36 28.19 -10.96
C ALA A 139 13.61 28.37 -11.82
N ASN A 140 13.81 29.58 -12.35
CA ASN A 140 14.93 29.94 -13.20
C ASN A 140 15.90 30.84 -12.41
N PRO A 141 17.20 30.53 -12.36
CA PRO A 141 18.17 31.37 -11.67
C PRO A 141 18.28 32.76 -12.30
N GLY A 142 18.27 33.81 -11.47
CA GLY A 142 18.44 35.19 -11.93
C GLY A 142 17.20 35.82 -12.55
N GLN A 143 16.09 35.08 -12.63
CA GLN A 143 14.80 35.56 -13.10
C GLN A 143 13.90 35.97 -11.92
N GLY A 144 12.71 36.48 -12.23
CA GLY A 144 11.80 37.01 -11.21
C GLY A 144 12.00 38.49 -10.96
N SER A 145 11.64 38.91 -9.75
CA SER A 145 11.73 40.30 -9.33
C SER A 145 12.22 40.45 -7.90
N SER A 146 12.71 41.65 -7.55
CA SER A 146 13.00 41.95 -6.14
C SER A 146 11.71 41.86 -5.33
N ASN A 147 11.78 41.29 -4.13
CA ASN A 147 10.63 41.06 -3.26
C ASN A 147 9.64 39.98 -3.74
N ASP A 148 10.03 39.08 -4.63
CA ASP A 148 9.32 37.80 -4.74
C ASP A 148 9.41 37.07 -3.38
N GLN A 149 8.31 36.57 -2.87
CA GLN A 149 8.23 35.90 -1.57
C GLN A 149 7.49 34.57 -1.69
N LEU A 150 8.14 33.51 -1.23
CA LEU A 150 7.55 32.20 -1.07
C LEU A 150 7.45 31.90 0.42
N PHE A 151 6.23 31.72 0.90
CA PHE A 151 5.91 31.28 2.25
C PHE A 151 5.63 29.78 2.20
N VAL A 152 6.19 29.07 3.18
CA VAL A 152 6.10 27.62 3.33
C VAL A 152 5.59 27.36 4.72
N ASP A 153 4.57 26.53 4.84
CA ASP A 153 4.01 26.09 6.11
C ASP A 153 3.55 24.64 6.00
N ASP A 154 3.42 23.96 7.15
CA ASP A 154 2.83 22.61 7.28
C ASP A 154 3.27 21.63 6.18
N MET A 155 4.50 21.13 6.29
CA MET A 155 5.04 20.10 5.41
C MET A 155 4.77 18.70 5.95
N GLU A 156 4.36 17.78 5.09
CA GLU A 156 4.07 16.40 5.44
C GLU A 156 4.53 15.45 4.33
N LEU A 157 5.16 14.35 4.75
CA LEU A 157 5.36 13.18 3.89
C LEU A 157 4.19 12.22 4.12
N VAL A 158 3.49 11.87 3.04
CA VAL A 158 2.33 10.99 3.10
C VAL A 158 2.75 9.58 2.73
N TYR A 159 2.42 8.62 3.59
CA TYR A 159 2.61 7.19 3.36
C TYR A 159 1.24 6.51 3.38
N LEU A 160 0.81 6.03 2.22
CA LEU A 160 -0.44 5.31 2.07
C LEU A 160 -0.30 3.90 2.63
N GLY A 161 -1.38 3.40 3.22
CA GLY A 161 -1.48 2.07 3.81
C GLY A 161 -2.90 1.54 3.69
N ASN A 162 -3.51 1.76 2.52
CA ASN A 162 -4.89 1.38 2.25
C ASN A 162 -4.95 0.16 1.33
N MET A 163 -6.11 -0.48 1.28
CA MET A 163 -6.41 -1.57 0.35
C MET A 163 -7.60 -1.16 -0.50
N THR A 164 -7.49 -1.32 -1.82
CA THR A 164 -8.56 -0.96 -2.78
C THR A 164 -9.31 -2.18 -3.28
N ASP A 165 -8.72 -3.38 -3.17
CA ASP A 165 -9.33 -4.63 -3.60
C ASP A 165 -8.80 -5.79 -2.74
N LEU A 166 -9.68 -6.70 -2.35
CA LEU A 166 -9.33 -7.94 -1.66
C LEU A 166 -9.97 -9.11 -2.40
N ARG A 167 -9.17 -10.13 -2.71
CA ARG A 167 -9.55 -11.26 -3.54
C ARG A 167 -9.27 -12.58 -2.84
N TYR A 168 -10.09 -13.56 -3.15
CA TYR A 168 -9.84 -14.98 -2.86
C TYR A 168 -9.79 -15.74 -4.18
N GLN A 169 -8.72 -16.51 -4.42
CA GLN A 169 -8.50 -17.28 -5.65
C GLN A 169 -8.68 -16.44 -6.93
N GLY A 170 -8.14 -15.22 -6.90
CA GLY A 170 -8.17 -14.28 -8.02
C GLY A 170 -9.50 -13.52 -8.22
N THR A 171 -10.54 -13.83 -7.43
CA THR A 171 -11.85 -13.17 -7.50
C THR A 171 -12.04 -12.21 -6.34
N THR A 172 -12.46 -10.97 -6.60
CA THR A 172 -12.81 -9.99 -5.55
C THR A 172 -13.87 -10.57 -4.61
N ILE A 173 -13.66 -10.40 -3.29
CA ILE A 173 -14.60 -10.84 -2.27
C ILE A 173 -15.96 -10.17 -2.50
N GLU A 174 -17.02 -10.96 -2.40
CA GLU A 174 -18.38 -10.46 -2.57
C GLU A 174 -18.68 -9.34 -1.56
N GLY A 175 -19.25 -8.24 -2.03
CA GLY A 175 -19.56 -7.08 -1.18
C GLY A 175 -18.34 -6.30 -0.71
N TRP A 176 -17.16 -6.52 -1.30
CA TRP A 176 -15.95 -5.78 -0.95
C TRP A 176 -16.17 -4.27 -0.94
N ASN A 177 -15.78 -3.65 0.18
CA ASN A 177 -15.77 -2.22 0.38
C ASN A 177 -14.62 -1.88 1.35
N PRO A 178 -13.75 -0.90 1.06
CA PRO A 178 -12.65 -0.53 1.94
C PRO A 178 -13.10 -0.03 3.33
N ALA A 179 -14.36 0.38 3.49
CA ALA A 179 -14.94 0.74 4.79
C ALA A 179 -15.46 -0.46 5.60
N THR A 180 -15.67 -1.62 4.97
CA THR A 180 -16.14 -2.84 5.63
C THR A 180 -14.94 -3.65 6.10
N THR A 181 -14.78 -3.78 7.42
CA THR A 181 -13.60 -4.41 8.05
C THR A 181 -13.80 -5.88 8.41
N SER A 182 -14.97 -6.46 8.14
CA SER A 182 -15.29 -7.86 8.44
C SER A 182 -16.14 -8.49 7.34
N TYR A 183 -15.82 -9.73 6.98
CA TYR A 183 -16.53 -10.54 6.00
C TYR A 183 -16.74 -11.94 6.55
N ASP A 184 -17.92 -12.52 6.32
CA ASP A 184 -18.21 -13.91 6.66
C ASP A 184 -18.16 -14.73 5.37
N MET A 185 -17.42 -15.84 5.38
CA MET A 185 -17.21 -16.69 4.20
C MET A 185 -17.26 -18.17 4.58
N GLU A 186 -17.86 -18.97 3.71
CA GLU A 186 -17.88 -20.43 3.84
C GLU A 186 -16.87 -21.08 2.88
N PHE A 187 -16.18 -22.10 3.38
CA PHE A 187 -15.17 -22.85 2.63
C PHE A 187 -15.40 -24.35 2.79
N THR A 188 -14.95 -25.13 1.82
CA THR A 188 -15.04 -26.60 1.86
C THR A 188 -13.88 -27.27 2.58
N ALA A 189 -12.79 -26.52 2.77
CA ALA A 189 -11.60 -26.88 3.52
C ALA A 189 -11.01 -25.62 4.16
N VAL A 190 -10.04 -25.77 5.06
CA VAL A 190 -9.30 -24.62 5.60
C VAL A 190 -8.62 -23.87 4.45
N PRO A 191 -8.90 -22.57 4.24
CA PRO A 191 -8.34 -21.85 3.11
C PRO A 191 -6.85 -21.56 3.28
N ASP A 192 -6.11 -21.55 2.18
CA ASP A 192 -4.70 -21.13 2.18
C ASP A 192 -4.62 -19.59 2.26
N LEU A 193 -3.69 -19.05 3.06
CA LEU A 193 -3.46 -17.61 3.13
C LEU A 193 -2.91 -17.04 1.82
N GLU A 194 -2.23 -17.85 1.01
CA GLU A 194 -1.72 -17.40 -0.30
C GLU A 194 -2.82 -17.17 -1.34
N ASP A 195 -3.98 -17.82 -1.18
CA ASP A 195 -5.14 -17.61 -2.05
C ASP A 195 -5.79 -16.23 -1.84
N PHE A 196 -5.52 -15.59 -0.70
CA PHE A 196 -5.92 -14.21 -0.47
C PHE A 196 -4.92 -13.24 -1.10
N THR A 197 -5.36 -12.44 -2.05
CA THR A 197 -4.51 -11.40 -2.67
C THR A 197 -5.19 -10.05 -2.54
N ALA A 198 -4.40 -8.98 -2.55
CA ALA A 198 -4.92 -7.63 -2.36
C ALA A 198 -4.27 -6.65 -3.34
N THR A 199 -5.05 -5.66 -3.76
CA THR A 199 -4.49 -4.44 -4.36
C THR A 199 -4.35 -3.41 -3.24
N ILE A 200 -3.12 -3.00 -2.97
CA ILE A 200 -2.79 -2.02 -1.92
C ILE A 200 -2.37 -0.69 -2.53
N GLU A 201 -2.60 0.38 -1.78
CA GLU A 201 -2.03 1.69 -2.02
C GLU A 201 -0.82 1.88 -1.11
N GLY A 202 0.22 2.54 -1.62
CA GLY A 202 1.45 2.80 -0.88
C GLY A 202 2.65 2.08 -1.48
N VAL A 203 3.58 2.84 -2.03
CA VAL A 203 4.80 2.29 -2.66
C VAL A 203 5.70 1.54 -1.66
N SER A 204 5.58 1.82 -0.37
CA SER A 204 6.28 1.10 0.72
C SER A 204 5.32 0.45 1.72
N ALA A 205 4.04 0.31 1.36
CA ALA A 205 3.09 -0.39 2.19
C ALA A 205 3.37 -1.90 2.18
N VAL A 206 3.12 -2.55 3.32
CA VAL A 206 3.34 -3.99 3.50
C VAL A 206 2.02 -4.68 3.78
N LEU A 207 1.70 -5.70 2.99
CA LEU A 207 0.59 -6.62 3.22
C LEU A 207 1.04 -7.74 4.16
N THR A 208 0.26 -8.00 5.20
CA THR A 208 0.46 -9.09 6.16
C THR A 208 -0.83 -9.88 6.30
N LYS A 209 -0.70 -11.19 6.53
CA LYS A 209 -1.81 -12.12 6.68
C LYS A 209 -1.54 -13.02 7.88
N SER A 210 -2.58 -13.33 8.64
CA SER A 210 -2.51 -14.30 9.74
C SER A 210 -3.83 -15.03 9.88
N MET A 211 -3.78 -16.28 10.32
CA MET A 211 -4.95 -17.10 10.59
C MET A 211 -4.89 -17.65 12.00
N GLU A 212 -6.02 -17.64 12.69
CA GLU A 212 -6.21 -18.27 13.99
C GLU A 212 -7.49 -19.11 13.97
N GLN A 213 -7.45 -20.32 14.51
CA GLN A 213 -8.66 -21.11 14.74
C GLN A 213 -9.36 -20.62 16.01
N ASN A 214 -10.61 -20.18 15.91
CA ASN A 214 -11.39 -19.61 17.01
C ASN A 214 -12.61 -20.46 17.41
N GLY A 215 -12.72 -21.67 16.87
CA GLY A 215 -13.76 -22.65 17.18
C GLY A 215 -13.66 -23.91 16.31
N PRO A 216 -14.56 -24.89 16.52
CA PRO A 216 -14.65 -26.06 15.63
C PRO A 216 -14.95 -25.60 14.21
N ASN A 217 -14.05 -25.90 13.27
CA ASN A 217 -14.15 -25.51 11.86
C ASN A 217 -14.34 -24.00 11.60
N THR A 218 -14.05 -23.12 12.57
CA THR A 218 -14.10 -21.67 12.37
C THR A 218 -12.72 -21.05 12.53
N TYR A 219 -12.40 -20.11 11.64
CA TYR A 219 -11.12 -19.42 11.60
C TYR A 219 -11.32 -17.91 11.48
N ARG A 220 -10.41 -17.16 12.08
CA ARG A 220 -10.30 -15.71 11.92
C ARG A 220 -9.04 -15.40 11.11
N ILE A 221 -9.23 -14.88 9.92
CA ILE A 221 -8.14 -14.47 9.03
C ILE A 221 -8.03 -12.95 9.10
N ALA A 222 -6.89 -12.45 9.56
CA ALA A 222 -6.61 -11.02 9.55
C ALA A 222 -5.69 -10.70 8.38
N ILE A 223 -6.10 -9.75 7.55
CA ILE A 223 -5.35 -9.25 6.41
C ILE A 223 -5.13 -7.76 6.66
N SER A 224 -3.87 -7.39 6.89
CA SER A 224 -3.52 -6.01 7.25
C SER A 224 -2.56 -5.41 6.23
N VAL A 225 -2.82 -4.17 5.86
CA VAL A 225 -1.88 -3.33 5.12
C VAL A 225 -1.38 -2.25 6.06
N VAL A 226 -0.07 -2.05 6.10
CA VAL A 226 0.58 -1.07 6.98
C VAL A 226 1.45 -0.16 6.11
N SER A 227 1.33 1.16 6.28
CA SER A 227 2.13 2.14 5.56
C SER A 227 3.61 2.02 5.90
N GLY A 228 4.49 2.51 5.01
CA GLY A 228 5.93 2.37 5.18
C GLY A 228 6.50 3.10 6.41
N ASP A 229 5.81 4.11 6.92
CA ASP A 229 6.15 4.82 8.17
C ASP A 229 5.48 4.24 9.42
N LEU A 230 4.69 3.16 9.25
CA LEU A 230 3.96 2.45 10.30
C LEU A 230 2.89 3.28 11.03
N GLN A 231 2.54 4.46 10.52
CA GLN A 231 1.54 5.33 11.17
C GLN A 231 0.10 5.06 10.70
N ASN A 232 -0.06 4.52 9.48
CA ASN A 232 -1.36 4.19 8.90
C ASN A 232 -1.47 2.69 8.69
N ALA A 233 -2.59 2.10 9.10
CA ALA A 233 -2.88 0.69 8.85
C ALA A 233 -4.37 0.47 8.63
N ALA A 234 -4.70 -0.43 7.70
CA ALA A 234 -6.04 -0.98 7.54
C ALA A 234 -6.00 -2.49 7.80
N CYS A 235 -6.98 -3.00 8.56
CA CYS A 235 -7.09 -4.41 8.90
C CYS A 235 -8.49 -4.91 8.53
N TYR A 236 -8.53 -5.99 7.76
CA TYR A 236 -9.75 -6.66 7.32
C TYR A 236 -9.77 -8.07 7.90
N VAL A 237 -10.93 -8.47 8.40
CA VAL A 237 -11.14 -9.77 9.04
C VAL A 237 -12.05 -10.60 8.16
N ILE A 238 -11.64 -11.84 7.89
CA ILE A 238 -12.50 -12.85 7.29
C ILE A 238 -12.81 -13.88 8.36
N ASN A 239 -14.08 -13.97 8.74
CA ASN A 239 -14.60 -15.04 9.58
C ASN A 239 -14.92 -16.21 8.66
N ALA A 240 -14.00 -17.17 8.60
CA ALA A 240 -14.11 -18.34 7.75
C ALA A 240 -14.82 -19.47 8.51
N THR A 241 -15.87 -20.01 7.92
CA THR A 241 -16.51 -21.25 8.37
C THR A 241 -16.17 -22.35 7.38
N VAL A 242 -15.55 -23.43 7.85
CA VAL A 242 -15.28 -24.60 7.04
C VAL A 242 -16.45 -25.57 7.17
N VAL A 243 -17.14 -25.81 6.07
CA VAL A 243 -18.17 -26.84 5.93
C VAL A 243 -17.56 -27.93 5.06
N PRO A 244 -16.99 -28.99 5.68
CA PRO A 244 -16.38 -30.08 4.92
C PRO A 244 -17.39 -30.63 3.91
N VAL A 245 -16.96 -30.80 2.65
CA VAL A 245 -17.78 -31.50 1.67
C VAL A 245 -17.85 -32.96 2.11
N SER A 246 -19.01 -33.39 2.58
CA SER A 246 -19.31 -34.80 2.75
C SER A 246 -19.57 -35.40 1.38
N THR A 247 -18.89 -36.49 1.04
CA THR A 247 -19.26 -37.31 -0.11
C THR A 247 -20.58 -38.02 0.27
N PRO A 248 -21.71 -37.73 -0.40
CA PRO A 248 -22.96 -38.41 -0.09
C PRO A 248 -22.75 -39.93 -0.19
N GLY A 249 -23.10 -40.66 0.86
CA GLY A 249 -22.96 -42.11 0.93
C GLY A 249 -21.69 -42.62 1.62
N ASP A 250 -20.66 -41.78 1.82
CA ASP A 250 -19.47 -42.09 2.63
C ASP A 250 -19.78 -41.80 4.12
N VAL A 251 -20.62 -42.66 4.69
CA VAL A 251 -21.19 -42.51 6.03
C VAL A 251 -20.13 -42.69 7.12
N ASN A 252 -19.11 -43.52 6.88
CA ASN A 252 -18.04 -43.76 7.84
C ASN A 252 -16.82 -42.83 7.62
N ASN A 253 -16.85 -42.00 6.57
CA ASN A 253 -15.81 -41.03 6.19
C ASN A 253 -14.44 -41.68 5.93
N ASP A 254 -14.43 -42.89 5.36
CA ASP A 254 -13.23 -43.63 4.97
C ASP A 254 -12.74 -43.30 3.53
N GLY A 255 -13.50 -42.49 2.80
CA GLY A 255 -13.17 -42.02 1.45
C GLY A 255 -13.63 -42.96 0.34
N THR A 256 -14.29 -44.08 0.67
CA THR A 256 -14.92 -44.99 -0.28
C THR A 256 -16.40 -45.13 0.04
N ILE A 257 -17.23 -45.34 -0.99
CA ILE A 257 -18.66 -45.61 -0.81
C ILE A 257 -18.86 -47.11 -1.00
N ASP A 258 -18.96 -47.85 0.10
CA ASP A 258 -19.12 -49.30 0.08
C ASP A 258 -20.08 -49.86 1.15
N ILE A 259 -20.11 -51.19 1.31
CA ILE A 259 -21.01 -51.86 2.25
C ILE A 259 -20.72 -51.51 3.73
N SER A 260 -19.52 -51.02 4.01
CA SER A 260 -19.10 -50.55 5.33
C SER A 260 -19.87 -49.28 5.72
N ASP A 261 -20.19 -48.41 4.76
CA ASP A 261 -21.06 -47.24 4.99
C ASP A 261 -22.48 -47.63 5.32
N ALA A 262 -23.06 -48.57 4.56
CA ALA A 262 -24.38 -49.10 4.86
C ALA A 262 -24.42 -49.75 6.25
N THR A 263 -23.34 -50.45 6.63
CA THR A 263 -23.21 -51.05 7.96
C THR A 263 -23.12 -49.98 9.06
N ALA A 264 -22.33 -48.92 8.85
CA ALA A 264 -22.20 -47.80 9.76
C ALA A 264 -23.54 -47.08 9.95
N LEU A 265 -24.24 -46.80 8.84
CA LEU A 265 -25.56 -46.15 8.85
C LEU A 265 -26.60 -46.99 9.62
N ILE A 266 -26.68 -48.29 9.36
CA ILE A 266 -27.62 -49.17 10.07
C ILE A 266 -27.30 -49.23 11.57
N ASN A 267 -26.02 -49.30 11.95
CA ASN A 267 -25.62 -49.29 13.35
C ASN A 267 -25.99 -47.98 14.04
N TYR A 268 -25.82 -46.84 13.37
CA TYR A 268 -26.29 -45.54 13.85
C TYR A 268 -27.81 -45.54 14.06
N LEU A 269 -28.59 -45.97 13.07
CA LEU A 269 -30.06 -45.99 13.15
C LEU A 269 -30.58 -46.90 14.27
N LEU A 270 -29.87 -47.99 14.59
CA LEU A 270 -30.24 -48.93 15.65
C LEU A 270 -29.81 -48.47 17.05
N SER A 271 -28.64 -47.86 17.17
CA SER A 271 -28.04 -47.51 18.46
C SER A 271 -28.27 -46.06 18.87
N GLY A 272 -28.53 -45.17 17.91
CA GLY A 272 -28.50 -43.73 18.08
C GLY A 272 -27.09 -43.15 18.31
N ASN A 273 -26.03 -43.96 18.23
CA ASN A 273 -24.66 -43.49 18.43
C ASN A 273 -24.08 -42.95 17.12
N SER A 274 -23.79 -41.64 17.10
CA SER A 274 -23.19 -40.94 15.96
C SER A 274 -21.66 -40.93 15.96
N ASP A 275 -21.00 -41.61 16.91
CA ASP A 275 -19.53 -41.68 16.96
C ASP A 275 -18.98 -42.30 15.66
N GLY A 276 -18.19 -41.52 14.92
CA GLY A 276 -17.60 -41.95 13.63
C GLY A 276 -18.58 -41.93 12.45
N ILE A 277 -19.75 -41.31 12.60
CA ILE A 277 -20.76 -41.21 11.54
C ILE A 277 -20.76 -39.79 10.96
N ASN A 278 -20.57 -39.69 9.65
CA ASN A 278 -20.75 -38.45 8.91
C ASN A 278 -22.26 -38.26 8.60
N LEU A 279 -22.98 -37.57 9.50
CA LEU A 279 -24.41 -37.33 9.34
C LEU A 279 -24.76 -36.52 8.09
N ALA A 280 -23.85 -35.66 7.62
CA ALA A 280 -24.05 -34.91 6.37
C ALA A 280 -23.90 -35.82 5.12
N ALA A 281 -23.06 -36.86 5.18
CA ALA A 281 -22.99 -37.89 4.14
C ALA A 281 -24.16 -38.87 4.20
N ALA A 282 -24.81 -38.99 5.35
CA ALA A 282 -25.84 -39.98 5.62
C ALA A 282 -27.27 -39.54 5.24
N ASP A 283 -27.56 -38.24 5.17
CA ASP A 283 -28.83 -37.71 4.65
C ASP A 283 -28.80 -37.70 3.11
N LEU A 284 -29.20 -38.82 2.51
CA LEU A 284 -29.09 -39.06 1.07
C LEU A 284 -30.28 -38.51 0.28
N ASN A 285 -31.41 -38.27 0.96
CA ASN A 285 -32.59 -37.69 0.34
C ASN A 285 -32.72 -36.17 0.56
N ASN A 286 -31.84 -35.57 1.37
CA ASN A 286 -31.79 -34.16 1.76
C ASN A 286 -33.09 -33.66 2.44
N ASP A 287 -33.75 -34.51 3.21
CA ASP A 287 -34.95 -34.13 3.97
C ASP A 287 -34.63 -33.54 5.37
N GLY A 288 -33.34 -33.51 5.73
CA GLY A 288 -32.83 -32.97 6.99
C GLY A 288 -32.85 -33.96 8.15
N SER A 289 -33.27 -35.21 7.92
CA SER A 289 -33.26 -36.30 8.89
C SER A 289 -32.50 -37.50 8.34
N VAL A 290 -31.68 -38.14 9.18
CA VAL A 290 -31.02 -39.40 8.81
C VAL A 290 -31.88 -40.56 9.32
N ASP A 291 -32.59 -41.25 8.41
CA ASP A 291 -33.51 -42.33 8.75
C ASP A 291 -33.42 -43.57 7.81
N ILE A 292 -34.39 -44.49 7.91
CA ILE A 292 -34.41 -45.73 7.14
C ILE A 292 -34.53 -45.51 5.62
N SER A 293 -35.06 -44.36 5.22
CA SER A 293 -35.19 -43.93 3.83
C SER A 293 -33.81 -43.67 3.22
N ASP A 294 -32.88 -43.10 4.00
CA ASP A 294 -31.50 -42.93 3.58
C ASP A 294 -30.77 -44.26 3.47
N ALA A 295 -30.94 -45.16 4.46
CA ALA A 295 -30.36 -46.50 4.38
C ALA A 295 -30.85 -47.27 3.15
N THR A 296 -32.14 -47.13 2.80
CA THR A 296 -32.70 -47.71 1.58
C THR A 296 -32.08 -47.09 0.33
N THR A 297 -31.88 -45.78 0.34
CA THR A 297 -31.22 -45.04 -0.75
C THR A 297 -29.78 -45.54 -0.94
N LEU A 298 -28.99 -45.61 0.13
CA LEU A 298 -27.59 -46.10 0.12
C LEU A 298 -27.46 -47.54 -0.37
N ILE A 299 -28.38 -48.43 0.03
CA ILE A 299 -28.35 -49.82 -0.43
C ILE A 299 -28.66 -49.91 -1.92
N ASN A 300 -29.67 -49.18 -2.40
CA ASN A 300 -29.99 -49.15 -3.83
C ASN A 300 -28.84 -48.57 -4.66
N TRP A 301 -28.17 -47.58 -4.08
CA TRP A 301 -26.96 -46.95 -4.56
C TRP A 301 -25.85 -47.99 -4.81
N LEU A 302 -25.45 -48.72 -3.76
CA LEU A 302 -24.42 -49.77 -3.84
C LEU A 302 -24.78 -50.93 -4.78
N LEU A 303 -26.07 -51.28 -4.91
CA LEU A 303 -26.52 -52.40 -5.74
C LEU A 303 -26.60 -52.08 -7.24
N ASN A 304 -26.84 -50.82 -7.61
CA ASN A 304 -27.04 -50.42 -9.00
C ASN A 304 -25.78 -49.83 -9.66
N GLY A 305 -24.74 -49.54 -8.87
CA GLY A 305 -23.50 -48.92 -9.34
C GLY A 305 -23.67 -47.41 -9.57
N HIS A 306 -22.71 -46.64 -9.05
CA HIS A 306 -22.63 -45.17 -9.22
C HIS A 306 -21.66 -44.77 -10.31
#